data_AF-A0A2V5ZJG4-F1
#
_entry.id   AF-A0A2V5ZJG4-F1
#
_cell.length_a   1.000
_cell.length_b   1.000
_cell.length_c   1.000
_cell.angle_alpha   90.00
_cell.angle_beta   90.00
_cell.angle_gamma   90.00
#
_symmetry.space_group_name_H-M   'P 1'
#
loop_
_entity.id
_entity.type
_entity.pdbx_description
1 polymer ?
#
loop_
_entity_poly.entity_id
_entity_poly.type
_entity_poly.pdbx_seq_one_letter_code
_entity_poly.pdbx_strand_id
1 'polypeptide(L)'
;MKVTFVLILSVFAAANSGWARLGDSSDKIEDSYGAVMQRRLRNDGTVTVVYKKDRYLYFVTFANDRSILETYSHVKGTDLSEREIARFLKANAAGGTWRADNIGTARRFKRSDGHAEATYAPVNGRPTLTVRELHSDHRGDQ
;
A
#
# COMPACT_ATOMS: atom_id res chain seq x y z
N MET A 1 28.21 40.17 -21.84
CA MET A 1 27.19 40.07 -20.79
C MET A 1 27.48 38.82 -19.97
N LYS A 2 27.67 38.93 -18.65
CA LYS A 2 27.92 37.78 -17.76
C LYS A 2 26.56 37.20 -17.36
N VAL A 3 26.26 35.98 -17.80
CA VAL A 3 25.05 35.25 -17.39
C VAL A 3 25.40 34.48 -16.12
N THR A 4 24.85 34.92 -15.00
CA THR A 4 25.06 34.28 -13.70
C THR A 4 24.11 33.07 -13.62
N PHE A 5 24.66 31.86 -13.64
CA PHE A 5 23.89 30.65 -13.36
C PHE A 5 23.55 30.60 -11.87
N VAL A 6 22.27 30.75 -11.52
CA VAL A 6 21.78 30.54 -10.15
C VAL A 6 21.61 29.04 -9.94
N LEU A 7 22.42 28.48 -9.04
CA LEU A 7 22.29 27.09 -8.59
C LEU A 7 21.16 27.05 -7.55
N ILE A 8 19.96 26.59 -7.93
CA ILE A 8 18.87 26.36 -6.98
C ILE A 8 19.19 25.06 -6.25
N LEU A 9 19.72 25.19 -5.03
CA LEU A 9 19.93 24.06 -4.12
C LEU A 9 18.56 23.58 -3.64
N SER A 10 18.02 22.54 -4.28
CA SER A 10 16.81 21.86 -3.83
C SER A 10 17.13 21.15 -2.51
N VAL A 11 16.72 21.74 -1.39
CA VAL A 11 16.74 21.07 -0.10
C VAL A 11 15.69 19.96 -0.17
N PHE A 12 16.11 18.73 -0.47
CA PHE A 12 15.28 17.55 -0.20
C PHE A 12 15.09 17.49 1.31
N ALA A 13 13.96 18.00 1.78
CA ALA A 13 13.49 17.70 3.12
C ALA A 13 13.39 16.18 3.20
N ALA A 14 14.26 15.54 4.00
CA ALA A 14 14.06 14.17 4.43
C ALA A 14 12.80 14.17 5.29
N ALA A 15 11.64 14.06 4.65
CA ALA A 15 10.38 13.84 5.32
C ALA A 15 10.57 12.59 6.18
N ASN A 16 10.26 12.68 7.47
CA ASN A 16 10.19 11.53 8.36
C ASN A 16 9.52 10.38 7.62
N SER A 17 10.30 9.37 7.23
CA SER A 17 9.88 8.29 6.35
C SER A 17 8.93 7.36 7.10
N GLY A 18 7.72 7.86 7.33
CA GLY A 18 6.57 7.06 7.69
C GLY A 18 6.33 6.07 6.57
N TRP A 19 5.88 4.87 6.93
CA TRP A 19 5.46 3.91 5.93
C TRP A 19 4.22 4.48 5.23
N ALA A 20 4.19 4.36 3.91
CA ALA A 20 2.99 4.56 3.13
C ALA A 20 1.86 3.66 3.65
N ARG A 21 0.63 4.16 3.56
CA ARG A 21 -0.57 3.51 4.05
C ARG A 21 -1.72 3.63 3.05
N LEU A 22 -2.67 2.71 3.18
CA LEU A 22 -3.97 2.76 2.55
C LEU A 22 -4.60 4.16 2.71
N GLY A 23 -5.08 4.70 1.61
CA GLY A 23 -5.69 6.03 1.51
C GLY A 23 -4.72 7.19 1.30
N ASP A 24 -3.40 6.97 1.34
CA ASP A 24 -2.40 7.98 0.95
C ASP A 24 -2.40 8.21 -0.58
N SER A 25 -1.90 9.40 -0.99
CA SER A 25 -1.79 9.79 -2.39
C SER A 25 -0.63 9.13 -3.12
N SER A 26 -0.67 9.12 -4.46
CA SER A 26 0.40 8.48 -5.23
C SER A 26 1.79 9.09 -4.97
N ASP A 27 1.88 10.42 -4.82
CA ASP A 27 3.12 11.12 -4.47
C ASP A 27 3.69 10.62 -3.13
N LYS A 28 2.85 10.54 -2.09
CA LYS A 28 3.28 10.08 -0.77
C LYS A 28 3.68 8.60 -0.75
N ILE A 29 2.99 7.77 -1.54
CA ILE A 29 3.35 6.37 -1.74
C ILE A 29 4.72 6.27 -2.44
N GLU A 30 4.93 7.04 -3.50
CA GLU A 30 6.16 7.05 -4.29
C GLU A 30 7.37 7.50 -3.44
N ASP A 31 7.23 8.56 -2.64
CA ASP A 31 8.23 9.00 -1.67
C ASP A 31 8.60 7.90 -0.66
N SER A 32 7.63 7.04 -0.30
CA SER A 32 7.81 5.99 0.70
C SER A 32 8.42 4.72 0.13
N TYR A 33 7.94 4.25 -1.02
CA TYR A 33 8.30 2.96 -1.62
C TYR A 33 9.40 3.07 -2.69
N GLY A 34 9.70 4.27 -3.17
CA GLY A 34 10.81 4.52 -4.08
C GLY A 34 10.49 4.16 -5.53
N ALA A 35 11.44 3.55 -6.22
CA ALA A 35 11.40 3.41 -7.67
C ALA A 35 10.18 2.62 -8.19
N VAL A 36 9.43 3.24 -9.10
CA VAL A 36 8.35 2.61 -9.86
C VAL A 36 8.94 1.58 -10.81
N MET A 37 8.50 0.33 -10.68
CA MET A 37 8.84 -0.75 -11.60
C MET A 37 7.86 -0.83 -12.78
N GLN A 38 6.58 -0.59 -12.50
CA GLN A 38 5.53 -0.65 -13.51
C GLN A 38 4.35 0.22 -13.09
N ARG A 39 3.72 0.90 -14.05
CA ARG A 39 2.45 1.59 -13.88
C ARG A 39 1.49 1.09 -14.97
N ARG A 40 0.25 0.75 -14.58
CA ARG A 40 -0.78 0.23 -15.49
C ARG A 40 -2.13 0.87 -15.18
N LEU A 41 -2.69 1.58 -16.15
CA LEU A 41 -4.09 2.00 -16.15
C LEU A 41 -4.99 0.77 -16.43
N ARG A 42 -6.06 0.63 -15.66
CA ARG A 42 -7.08 -0.41 -15.79
C ARG A 42 -8.31 0.15 -16.50
N ASN A 43 -9.13 -0.73 -17.07
CA ASN A 43 -10.33 -0.34 -17.81
C ASN A 43 -11.40 0.31 -16.91
N ASP A 44 -11.36 0.07 -15.61
CA ASP A 44 -12.24 0.69 -14.60
C ASP A 44 -11.76 2.07 -14.13
N GLY A 45 -10.71 2.62 -14.77
CA GLY A 45 -10.13 3.91 -14.43
C GLY A 45 -9.15 3.87 -13.26
N THR A 46 -8.96 2.72 -12.59
CA THR A 46 -7.96 2.59 -11.53
C THR A 46 -6.55 2.45 -12.10
N VAL A 47 -5.55 2.84 -11.31
CA VAL A 47 -4.12 2.71 -11.69
C VAL A 47 -3.44 1.76 -10.72
N THR A 48 -2.89 0.66 -11.24
CA THR A 48 -1.99 -0.20 -10.44
C THR A 48 -0.54 0.23 -10.67
N VAL A 49 0.19 0.51 -9.59
CA VAL A 49 1.63 0.78 -9.60
C VAL A 49 2.36 -0.29 -8.80
N VAL A 50 3.48 -0.76 -9.34
CA VAL A 50 4.37 -1.72 -8.70
C VAL A 50 5.63 -1.00 -8.28
N TYR A 51 5.96 -1.06 -7.00
CA TYR A 51 7.20 -0.56 -6.43
C TYR A 51 8.03 -1.73 -5.94
N LYS A 52 9.35 -1.55 -5.94
CA LYS A 52 10.29 -2.49 -5.34
C LYS A 52 11.20 -1.73 -4.38
N LYS A 53 11.18 -2.16 -3.11
CA LYS A 53 12.08 -1.66 -2.07
C LYS A 53 12.63 -2.83 -1.28
N ASP A 54 13.95 -2.87 -1.15
CA ASP A 54 14.68 -3.96 -0.50
C ASP A 54 14.27 -5.34 -1.05
N ARG A 55 13.73 -6.19 -0.19
CA ARG A 55 13.29 -7.55 -0.50
C ARG A 55 11.81 -7.66 -0.84
N TYR A 56 11.08 -6.54 -0.94
CA TYR A 56 9.63 -6.52 -1.09
C TYR A 56 9.18 -5.95 -2.44
N LEU A 57 8.07 -6.48 -2.92
CA LEU A 57 7.23 -5.88 -3.94
C LEU A 57 6.00 -5.28 -3.28
N TYR A 58 5.65 -4.06 -3.70
CA TYR A 58 4.47 -3.33 -3.26
C TYR A 58 3.60 -3.10 -4.49
N PHE A 59 2.39 -3.64 -4.51
CA PHE A 59 1.42 -3.33 -5.57
C PHE A 59 0.36 -2.42 -4.96
N VAL A 60 0.24 -1.21 -5.48
CA VAL A 60 -0.74 -0.24 -4.99
C VAL A 60 -1.71 0.06 -6.11
N THR A 61 -3.00 -0.08 -5.82
CA THR A 61 -4.08 0.32 -6.73
C THR A 61 -4.67 1.63 -6.25
N PHE A 62 -4.70 2.61 -7.14
CA PHE A 62 -5.20 3.94 -6.89
C PHE A 62 -6.54 4.16 -7.58
N ALA A 63 -7.46 4.81 -6.88
CA ALA A 63 -8.65 5.44 -7.43
C ALA A 63 -8.67 6.91 -6.99
N ASN A 64 -8.89 7.84 -7.92
CA ASN A 64 -8.89 9.29 -7.64
C ASN A 64 -7.65 9.76 -6.85
N ASP A 65 -6.46 9.30 -7.26
CA ASP A 65 -5.18 9.56 -6.59
C ASP A 65 -5.12 9.11 -5.12
N ARG A 66 -5.91 8.12 -4.71
CA ARG A 66 -5.84 7.52 -3.36
C ARG A 66 -5.66 6.03 -3.43
N SER A 67 -4.74 5.50 -2.63
CA SER A 67 -4.53 4.06 -2.47
C SER A 67 -5.78 3.40 -1.89
N ILE A 68 -6.41 2.49 -2.64
CA ILE A 68 -7.61 1.73 -2.21
C ILE A 68 -7.31 0.24 -1.97
N LEU A 69 -6.16 -0.25 -2.46
CA LEU A 69 -5.69 -1.61 -2.27
C LEU A 69 -4.17 -1.65 -2.34
N GLU A 70 -3.55 -2.30 -1.37
CA GLU A 70 -2.11 -2.52 -1.31
C GLU A 70 -1.80 -4.00 -1.12
N THR A 71 -0.83 -4.53 -1.87
CA THR A 71 -0.32 -5.87 -1.66
C THR A 71 1.18 -5.88 -1.41
N TYR A 72 1.60 -6.77 -0.53
CA TYR A 72 2.98 -6.93 -0.10
C TYR A 72 3.41 -8.37 -0.25
N SER A 73 4.55 -8.57 -0.88
CA SER A 73 5.16 -9.90 -1.02
C SER A 73 6.67 -9.79 -1.10
N HIS A 74 7.38 -10.88 -0.81
CA HIS A 74 8.81 -10.94 -1.09
C HIS A 74 9.07 -11.02 -2.59
N VAL A 75 10.13 -10.36 -3.08
CA VAL A 75 10.61 -10.47 -4.48
C VAL A 75 10.91 -11.93 -4.83
N LYS A 76 11.49 -12.70 -3.89
CA LYS A 76 11.82 -14.13 -4.07
C LYS A 76 10.62 -15.08 -3.97
N GLY A 77 9.46 -14.59 -3.52
CA GLY A 77 8.23 -15.39 -3.38
C GLY A 77 8.21 -16.29 -2.15
N THR A 78 9.14 -16.10 -1.22
CA THR A 78 9.12 -16.73 0.10
C THR A 78 8.04 -16.11 0.98
N ASP A 79 7.57 -16.86 1.97
CA ASP A 79 6.57 -16.37 2.94
C ASP A 79 7.01 -15.10 3.66
N LEU A 80 6.02 -14.27 4.00
CA LEU A 80 6.17 -13.20 4.97
C LEU A 80 6.12 -13.80 6.38
N SER A 81 7.07 -13.42 7.23
CA SER A 81 7.01 -13.73 8.65
C SER A 81 5.88 -12.98 9.35
N GLU A 82 5.45 -13.48 10.52
CA GLU A 82 4.47 -12.79 11.37
C GLU A 82 4.85 -11.34 11.66
N ARG A 83 6.15 -11.10 11.90
CA ARG A 83 6.68 -9.76 12.20
C ARG A 83 6.52 -8.82 11.00
N GLU A 84 6.68 -9.34 9.78
CA GLU A 84 6.50 -8.54 8.56
C GLU A 84 5.03 -8.24 8.31
N ILE A 85 4.16 -9.25 8.43
CA ILE A 85 2.71 -9.06 8.34
C ILE A 85 2.25 -8.01 9.35
N ALA A 86 2.63 -8.14 10.62
CA ALA A 86 2.29 -7.17 11.66
C ALA A 86 2.80 -5.75 11.36
N ARG A 87 3.97 -5.62 10.72
CA ARG A 87 4.53 -4.32 10.32
C ARG A 87 3.68 -3.66 9.23
N PHE A 88 3.30 -4.41 8.19
CA PHE A 88 2.45 -3.89 7.11
C PHE A 88 1.05 -3.53 7.64
N LEU A 89 0.47 -4.36 8.50
CA LEU A 89 -0.79 -4.04 9.16
C LEU A 89 -0.67 -2.76 9.99
N LYS A 90 0.39 -2.61 10.80
CA LYS A 90 0.62 -1.40 11.60
C LYS A 90 0.72 -0.14 10.73
N ALA A 91 1.39 -0.21 9.57
CA ALA A 91 1.44 0.91 8.63
C ALA A 91 0.03 1.31 8.15
N ASN A 92 -0.81 0.32 7.85
CA ASN A 92 -2.18 0.52 7.34
C ASN A 92 -3.26 0.71 8.43
N ALA A 93 -2.85 0.89 9.67
CA ALA A 93 -3.77 0.96 10.81
C ALA A 93 -4.62 2.25 10.81
N ALA A 94 -4.12 3.36 10.24
CA ALA A 94 -4.84 4.64 10.18
C ALA A 94 -5.48 5.09 11.51
N GLY A 95 -4.87 4.76 12.65
CA GLY A 95 -5.40 5.04 14.00
C GLY A 95 -6.28 3.93 14.59
N GLY A 96 -6.72 2.96 13.79
CA GLY A 96 -7.40 1.75 14.24
C GLY A 96 -6.46 0.63 14.69
N THR A 97 -7.03 -0.50 15.06
CA THR A 97 -6.32 -1.74 15.43
C THR A 97 -6.74 -2.88 14.52
N TRP A 98 -5.86 -3.85 14.28
CA TRP A 98 -6.18 -5.03 13.49
C TRP A 98 -6.54 -6.20 14.38
N ARG A 99 -7.63 -6.89 14.05
CA ARG A 99 -8.06 -8.11 14.73
C ARG A 99 -8.05 -9.25 13.74
N ALA A 100 -7.53 -10.39 14.15
CA ALA A 100 -7.63 -11.61 13.35
C ALA A 100 -9.11 -12.00 13.22
N ASP A 101 -9.51 -12.32 12.00
CA ASP A 101 -10.86 -12.81 11.65
C ASP A 101 -10.71 -14.14 10.90
N ASN A 102 -9.93 -15.05 11.51
CA ASN A 102 -9.54 -16.31 10.89
C ASN A 102 -10.75 -17.25 10.81
N ILE A 103 -11.54 -17.12 9.75
CA ILE A 103 -12.57 -18.09 9.36
C ILE A 103 -11.93 -19.06 8.34
N GLY A 104 -11.78 -20.33 8.72
CA GLY A 104 -11.15 -21.36 7.87
C GLY A 104 -9.62 -21.34 7.91
N THR A 105 -8.97 -21.63 6.78
CA THR A 105 -7.50 -21.73 6.65
C THR A 105 -6.82 -20.44 6.20
N ALA A 106 -7.59 -19.46 5.71
CA ALA A 106 -7.05 -18.18 5.26
C ALA A 106 -6.80 -17.27 6.47
N ARG A 107 -5.61 -16.68 6.54
CA ARG A 107 -5.31 -15.70 7.59
C ARG A 107 -5.88 -14.35 7.20
N ARG A 108 -6.87 -13.90 7.95
CA ARG A 108 -7.64 -12.69 7.66
C ARG A 108 -7.61 -11.74 8.84
N PHE A 109 -7.72 -10.46 8.55
CA PHE A 109 -7.72 -9.40 9.54
C PHE A 109 -8.77 -8.36 9.18
N LYS A 110 -9.45 -7.84 10.19
CA LYS A 110 -10.34 -6.68 10.06
C LYS A 110 -9.78 -5.53 10.88
N ARG A 111 -9.85 -4.32 10.32
CA ARG A 111 -9.51 -3.11 11.05
C ARG A 111 -10.69 -2.70 11.94
N SER A 112 -10.40 -2.21 13.13
CA SER A 112 -11.41 -1.94 14.17
C SER A 112 -12.43 -0.86 13.79
N ASP A 113 -12.10 -0.02 12.82
CA ASP A 113 -12.99 1.02 12.27
C ASP A 113 -13.94 0.48 11.20
N GLY A 114 -13.82 -0.79 10.80
CA GLY A 114 -14.66 -1.41 9.77
C GLY A 114 -14.37 -0.96 8.33
N HIS A 115 -13.38 -0.07 8.12
CA HIS A 115 -13.10 0.53 6.81
C HIS A 115 -12.00 -0.20 6.03
N ALA A 116 -11.39 -1.23 6.59
CA ALA A 116 -10.38 -2.02 5.88
C ALA A 116 -10.33 -3.46 6.35
N GLU A 117 -9.94 -4.35 5.44
CA GLU A 117 -9.59 -5.73 5.74
C GLU A 117 -8.25 -6.10 5.13
N ALA A 118 -7.65 -7.18 5.64
CA ALA A 118 -6.46 -7.76 5.08
C ALA A 118 -6.56 -9.29 5.01
N THR A 119 -5.98 -9.88 3.97
CA THR A 119 -5.90 -11.33 3.79
C THR A 119 -4.48 -11.71 3.39
N TYR A 120 -3.90 -12.71 4.07
CA TYR A 120 -2.64 -13.33 3.66
C TYR A 120 -2.94 -14.65 2.96
N ALA A 121 -2.71 -14.69 1.65
CA ALA A 121 -2.96 -15.84 0.79
C ALA A 121 -2.09 -15.79 -0.47
N PRO A 122 -1.91 -16.91 -1.20
CA PRO A 122 -1.22 -16.89 -2.48
C PRO A 122 -1.98 -16.06 -3.53
N VAL A 123 -1.28 -15.13 -4.19
CA VAL A 123 -1.73 -14.42 -5.38
C VAL A 123 -0.79 -14.79 -6.52
N ASN A 124 -1.31 -15.41 -7.58
CA ASN A 124 -0.50 -15.95 -8.69
C ASN A 124 0.67 -16.83 -8.21
N GLY A 125 0.40 -17.71 -7.24
CA GLY A 125 1.40 -18.61 -6.65
C GLY A 125 2.38 -17.95 -5.67
N ARG A 126 2.26 -16.65 -5.40
CA ARG A 126 3.13 -15.91 -4.48
C ARG A 126 2.42 -15.62 -3.15
N PRO A 127 2.96 -16.04 -1.99
CA PRO A 127 2.44 -15.63 -0.69
C PRO A 127 2.40 -14.10 -0.56
N THR A 128 1.20 -13.56 -0.35
CA THR A 128 0.96 -12.13 -0.48
C THR A 128 0.00 -11.67 0.61
N LEU A 129 0.35 -10.59 1.31
CA LEU A 129 -0.59 -9.86 2.16
C LEU A 129 -1.32 -8.84 1.30
N THR A 130 -2.63 -8.95 1.16
CA THR A 130 -3.48 -7.96 0.52
C THR A 130 -4.22 -7.18 1.59
N VAL A 131 -4.10 -5.85 1.58
CA VAL A 131 -4.85 -4.91 2.43
C VAL A 131 -5.74 -4.10 1.51
N ARG A 132 -7.04 -4.02 1.79
CA ARG A 132 -7.97 -3.25 0.95
C ARG A 132 -8.92 -2.41 1.78
N GLU A 133 -9.31 -1.28 1.23
CA GLU A 133 -10.40 -0.47 1.74
C GLU A 133 -11.73 -1.21 1.56
N LEU A 134 -12.58 -1.10 2.56
CA LEU A 134 -13.98 -1.48 2.46
C LEU A 134 -14.74 -0.17 2.23
N HIS A 135 -15.29 0.00 1.03
CA HIS A 135 -16.28 1.05 0.85
C HIS A 135 -17.44 0.73 1.78
N SER A 136 -17.76 1.67 2.66
CA SER A 136 -19.08 1.68 3.29
C SER A 136 -20.06 1.84 2.13
N ASP A 137 -20.67 0.76 1.67
CA ASP A 137 -21.95 0.90 0.99
C ASP A 137 -22.84 1.62 2.02
N HIS A 138 -23.04 2.92 1.83
CA HIS A 138 -24.34 3.50 2.14
C HIS A 138 -25.31 2.76 1.21
N ARG A 139 -25.69 1.54 1.60
CA ARG A 139 -26.92 0.92 1.18
C ARG A 139 -27.99 1.78 1.84
N GLY A 140 -28.27 2.91 1.20
CA GLY A 140 -29.41 3.73 1.52
C GLY A 140 -30.61 2.80 1.46
N ASP A 141 -31.32 2.73 2.58
CA ASP A 141 -32.70 2.30 2.59
C ASP A 141 -33.42 3.05 1.45
N GLN A 142 -33.91 2.30 0.48
CA GLN A 142 -35.01 2.69 -0.41
C GLN A 142 -36.10 1.65 -0.22
#